data_AF-A0A512JDZ3-F1
#
_entry.id   AF-A0A512JDZ3-F1
#
_cell.length_a   1.000
_cell.length_b   1.000
_cell.length_c   1.000
_cell.angle_alpha   90.00
_cell.angle_beta   90.00
_cell.angle_gamma   90.00
#
_symmetry.space_group_name_H-M   'P 1'
#
loop_
_entity.id
_entity.type
_entity.pdbx_description
1 polymer ?
#
loop_
_entity_poly.entity_id
_entity_poly.type
_entity_poly.pdbx_seq_one_letter_code
_entity_poly.pdbx_strand_id
1 'polypeptide(L)'
;MFLLTPGNASDVTAAPAVLAEAPGRIRRLSADKGYDADWLRADLRRSGITPIIPGKRGRKRRIRHDKQRYRERWRIEATFNRLKDFRRIATRYDKLARNYASAVALAAVIVFWC
;
A
#
# COMPACT_ATOMS: atom_id res chain seq x y z
N MET A 1 -8.62 -7.23 -4.56
CA MET A 1 -9.44 -6.08 -4.12
C MET A 1 -8.51 -4.90 -3.86
N PHE A 2 -8.84 -3.68 -4.28
CA PHE A 2 -8.12 -2.46 -3.90
C PHE A 2 -9.11 -1.48 -3.23
N LEU A 3 -8.64 -0.73 -2.24
CA LEU A 3 -9.45 0.23 -1.50
C LEU A 3 -9.16 1.65 -1.99
N LEU A 4 -10.22 2.41 -2.30
CA LEU A 4 -10.10 3.81 -2.67
C LEU A 4 -10.30 4.69 -1.44
N THR A 5 -9.37 5.60 -1.20
CA THR A 5 -9.43 6.59 -0.14
C THR A 5 -9.54 8.01 -0.71
N PRO A 6 -10.21 8.94 0.01
CA PRO A 6 -10.14 10.36 -0.28
C PRO A 6 -8.69 10.88 -0.30
N GLY A 7 -8.40 11.90 -1.10
CA GLY A 7 -7.04 12.44 -1.25
C GLY A 7 -6.43 13.03 0.03
N ASN A 8 -7.26 13.39 1.00
CA ASN A 8 -6.86 13.91 2.31
C ASN A 8 -6.73 12.82 3.39
N ALA A 9 -7.14 11.58 3.10
CA ALA A 9 -7.09 10.50 4.07
C ALA A 9 -5.65 9.98 4.20
N SER A 10 -5.21 9.76 5.44
CA SER A 10 -3.92 9.11 5.69
C SER A 10 -4.02 7.63 5.36
N ASP A 11 -3.12 7.14 4.51
CA ASP A 11 -3.10 5.72 4.15
C ASP A 11 -2.90 4.78 5.35
N VAL A 12 -2.25 5.28 6.42
CA VAL A 12 -2.04 4.50 7.66
C VAL A 12 -3.38 4.10 8.29
N THR A 13 -4.39 4.95 8.18
CA THR A 13 -5.74 4.68 8.72
C THR A 13 -6.49 3.63 7.89
N ALA A 14 -6.17 3.50 6.61
CA ALA A 14 -6.77 2.49 5.74
C ALA A 14 -6.10 1.11 5.86
N ALA A 15 -4.87 1.05 6.40
CA ALA A 15 -4.10 -0.19 6.51
C ALA A 15 -4.85 -1.35 7.20
N PRO A 16 -5.59 -1.16 8.32
CA PRO A 16 -6.32 -2.24 8.97
C PRO A 16 -7.42 -2.83 8.08
N ALA A 17 -8.16 -1.99 7.35
CA ALA A 17 -9.21 -2.43 6.44
C ALA A 17 -8.63 -3.27 5.29
N VAL A 18 -7.50 -2.85 4.72
CA VAL A 18 -6.81 -3.60 3.66
C VAL A 18 -6.26 -4.93 4.19
N LEU A 19 -5.78 -4.98 5.44
CA LEU A 19 -5.30 -6.21 6.07
C LEU A 19 -6.42 -7.21 6.36
N ALA A 20 -7.60 -6.73 6.74
CA ALA A 20 -8.77 -7.58 7.00
C ALA A 20 -9.26 -8.31 5.74
N GLU A 21 -9.13 -7.67 4.58
CA GLU A 21 -9.51 -8.20 3.26
C GLU A 21 -8.42 -9.09 2.63
N ALA A 22 -7.26 -9.23 3.28
CA ALA A 22 -6.15 -9.97 2.71
C ALA A 22 -6.41 -11.49 2.72
N PRO A 23 -6.15 -12.20 1.62
CA PRO A 23 -6.39 -13.63 1.55
C PRO A 23 -5.37 -14.40 2.40
N GLY A 24 -5.89 -15.18 3.35
CA GLY A 24 -5.08 -16.11 4.15
C GLY A 24 -4.20 -15.45 5.21
N ARG A 25 -3.30 -16.25 5.80
CA ARG A 25 -2.46 -15.81 6.91
C ARG A 25 -1.26 -14.99 6.41
N ILE A 26 -1.26 -13.70 6.70
CA ILE A 26 -0.10 -12.83 6.48
C ILE A 26 0.96 -13.11 7.56
N ARG A 27 2.21 -13.35 7.15
CA ARG A 27 3.36 -13.50 8.09
C ARG A 27 4.22 -12.24 8.17
N ARG A 28 4.22 -11.43 7.11
CA ARG A 28 5.05 -10.23 6.97
C ARG A 28 4.30 -9.17 6.18
N LEU A 29 4.42 -7.92 6.60
CA LEU A 29 3.87 -6.77 5.89
C LEU A 29 5.01 -5.82 5.50
N SER A 30 5.12 -5.51 4.20
CA SER A 30 6.05 -4.50 3.71
C SER A 30 5.26 -3.23 3.36
N ALA A 31 5.61 -2.10 3.97
CA ALA A 31 4.91 -0.84 3.75
C ALA A 31 5.85 0.36 3.77
N ASP A 32 5.36 1.50 3.29
CA ASP A 32 6.15 2.73 3.23
C ASP A 32 6.47 3.33 4.59
N LYS A 33 7.54 4.12 4.60
CA LYS A 33 7.91 4.97 5.72
C LYS A 33 6.75 5.82 6.22
N GLY A 34 5.81 6.22 5.35
CA GLY A 34 4.55 6.87 5.74
C GLY A 34 3.76 6.10 6.81
N TYR A 35 3.76 4.76 6.71
CA TYR A 35 3.11 3.80 7.63
C TYR A 35 3.89 3.55 8.93
N ASP A 36 4.99 4.27 9.17
CA ASP A 36 5.65 4.22 10.47
C ASP A 36 4.77 4.90 11.52
N ALA A 37 3.96 4.08 12.19
CA ALA A 37 3.12 4.42 13.33
C ALA A 37 3.23 3.34 14.41
N ASP A 38 3.28 3.76 15.68
CA ASP A 38 3.52 2.85 16.80
C ASP A 38 2.35 1.92 17.05
N TRP A 39 1.14 2.45 16.97
CA TRP A 39 -0.09 1.68 17.07
C TRP A 39 -0.16 0.60 15.98
N LEU A 40 0.18 0.94 14.73
CA LEU A 40 0.13 0.00 13.60
C LEU A 40 1.16 -1.11 13.77
N ARG A 41 2.38 -0.76 14.20
CA ARG A 41 3.42 -1.77 14.48
C ARG A 41 3.07 -2.67 15.66
N ALA A 42 2.42 -2.14 16.70
CA ALA A 42 1.97 -2.93 17.83
C ALA A 42 0.86 -3.89 17.39
N ASP A 43 -0.09 -3.39 16.61
CA ASP A 43 -1.20 -4.17 16.07
C ASP A 43 -0.72 -5.33 15.19
N LEU A 44 0.16 -5.05 14.23
CA LEU A 44 0.77 -6.08 13.39
C LEU A 44 1.46 -7.17 14.20
N ARG A 45 2.22 -6.79 15.24
CA ARG A 45 2.90 -7.75 16.11
C ARG A 45 1.92 -8.59 16.92
N ARG A 46 0.83 -8.00 17.45
CA ARG A 46 -0.23 -8.75 18.14
C ARG A 46 -0.87 -9.79 17.23
N SER A 47 -1.05 -9.45 15.96
CA SER A 47 -1.57 -10.35 14.93
C SER A 47 -0.53 -11.35 14.40
N GLY A 48 0.69 -11.38 14.96
CA GLY A 48 1.76 -12.28 14.53
C GLY A 48 2.38 -11.94 13.18
N ILE A 49 2.21 -10.70 12.71
CA ILE A 49 2.73 -10.18 11.44
C ILE A 49 4.00 -9.37 11.71
N THR A 50 5.09 -9.70 11.00
CA THR A 50 6.34 -8.93 11.11
C THR A 50 6.31 -7.68 10.21
N PRO A 51 6.41 -6.46 10.77
CA PRO A 51 6.40 -5.23 9.97
C PRO A 51 7.78 -4.93 9.36
N ILE A 52 7.89 -4.99 8.03
CA ILE A 52 9.03 -4.53 7.23
C ILE A 52 8.75 -3.10 6.79
N ILE A 53 8.80 -2.19 7.77
CA ILE A 53 8.52 -0.76 7.59
C ILE A 53 9.76 0.01 8.06
N PRO A 54 10.36 0.88 7.25
CA PRO A 54 11.48 1.71 7.67
C PRO A 54 11.00 2.77 8.67
N GLY A 55 11.85 3.13 9.63
CA GLY A 55 11.54 4.18 10.59
C GLY A 55 11.54 5.59 9.95
N LYS A 56 10.67 6.47 10.42
CA LYS A 56 10.70 7.91 10.10
C LYS A 56 12.02 8.54 10.57
N ARG A 57 12.50 9.59 9.87
CA ARG A 57 13.79 10.25 10.17
C ARG A 57 13.85 10.79 11.60
N GLY A 58 12.74 11.35 12.11
CA GLY A 58 12.65 11.94 13.45
C GLY A 58 12.36 10.96 14.60
N ARG A 59 12.46 9.65 14.37
CA ARG A 59 12.13 8.66 15.40
C ARG A 59 13.24 8.55 16.43
N LYS A 60 12.93 8.74 17.71
CA LYS A 60 13.90 8.62 18.84
C LYS A 60 14.64 7.28 18.84
N ARG A 61 13.92 6.19 18.54
CA ARG A 61 14.49 4.84 18.43
C ARG A 61 14.58 4.39 16.99
N ARG A 62 15.80 4.11 16.50
CA ARG A 62 16.00 3.56 15.15
C ARG A 62 15.36 2.18 15.03
N ILE A 63 14.56 2.00 13.99
CA ILE A 63 13.97 0.71 13.63
C ILE A 63 14.93 0.00 12.68
N ARG A 64 15.44 -1.17 13.09
CA ARG A 64 16.06 -2.12 12.16
C ARG A 64 14.95 -2.80 11.37
N HIS A 65 15.08 -2.81 10.05
CA HIS A 65 14.19 -3.50 9.13
C HIS A 65 15.03 -4.28 8.12
N ASP A 66 14.45 -5.33 7.56
CA ASP A 66 15.09 -6.13 6.52
C ASP A 66 15.13 -5.33 5.21
N LYS A 67 16.32 -4.80 4.88
CA LYS A 67 16.52 -4.01 3.66
C LYS A 67 16.35 -4.84 2.39
N GLN A 68 16.72 -6.12 2.40
CA GLN A 68 16.62 -6.98 1.24
C GLN A 68 15.16 -7.21 0.89
N ARG A 69 14.33 -7.51 1.90
CA ARG A 69 12.89 -7.64 1.72
C ARG A 69 12.20 -6.33 1.40
N TYR A 70 12.68 -5.21 1.96
CA TYR A 70 12.15 -3.90 1.60
C TYR A 70 12.37 -3.55 0.12
N ARG A 71 13.45 -4.06 -0.52
CA ARG A 71 13.67 -3.87 -1.97
C ARG A 71 12.57 -4.49 -2.83
N GLU A 72 11.90 -5.55 -2.34
CA GLU A 72 10.80 -6.19 -3.08
C GLU A 72 9.61 -5.24 -3.32
N ARG A 73 9.49 -4.15 -2.54
CA ARG A 73 8.48 -3.09 -2.79
C ARG A 73 8.65 -2.39 -4.13
N TRP A 74 9.83 -2.42 -4.72
CA TRP A 74 10.03 -1.87 -6.06
C TRP A 74 9.05 -2.47 -7.06
N ARG A 75 8.67 -3.74 -6.90
CA ARG A 75 7.66 -4.38 -7.76
C ARG A 75 6.31 -3.67 -7.65
N ILE A 76 5.88 -3.34 -6.43
CA ILE A 76 4.64 -2.61 -6.16
C ILE A 76 4.71 -1.19 -6.76
N GLU A 77 5.82 -0.49 -6.57
CA GLU A 77 6.05 0.84 -7.14
C GLU A 77 6.01 0.80 -8.68
N ALA A 78 6.65 -0.20 -9.30
CA ALA A 78 6.62 -0.43 -10.74
C ALA A 78 5.21 -0.73 -11.26
N THR A 79 4.43 -1.57 -10.55
CA THR A 79 3.01 -1.83 -10.85
C THR A 79 2.20 -0.53 -10.86
N PHE A 80 2.33 0.29 -9.83
CA PHE A 80 1.61 1.58 -9.78
C PHE A 80 2.10 2.57 -10.83
N ASN A 81 3.40 2.57 -11.15
CA ASN A 81 3.93 3.40 -12.21
C ASN A 81 3.30 3.04 -13.56
N ARG A 82 3.23 1.74 -13.87
CA ARG A 82 2.62 1.24 -15.10
C ARG A 82 1.12 1.55 -15.19
N LEU A 83 0.39 1.50 -14.08
CA LEU A 83 -1.01 1.94 -14.02
C LEU A 83 -1.15 3.45 -14.26
N LYS A 84 -0.14 4.25 -13.89
CA LYS A 84 -0.13 5.70 -14.09
C LYS A 84 0.27 6.13 -15.50
N ASP A 85 0.73 5.21 -16.36
CA ASP A 85 0.90 5.50 -17.80
C ASP A 85 -0.42 5.97 -18.43
N PHE A 86 -1.54 5.49 -17.90
CA PHE A 86 -2.87 5.98 -18.25
C PHE A 86 -3.13 7.32 -17.55
N ARG A 87 -3.04 8.42 -18.32
CA ARG A 87 -3.27 9.80 -17.83
C ARG A 87 -4.55 9.95 -16.99
N ARG A 88 -5.62 9.25 -17.35
CA ARG A 88 -6.89 9.22 -16.60
C ARG A 88 -6.72 8.72 -15.16
N ILE A 89 -5.90 7.70 -14.96
CA ILE A 89 -5.62 7.10 -13.66
C ILE A 89 -4.66 7.97 -12.86
N ALA A 90 -3.60 8.48 -13.50
CA ALA A 90 -2.61 9.33 -12.85
C ALA A 90 -3.21 10.60 -12.27
N THR A 91 -4.05 11.29 -13.04
CA THR A 91 -4.67 12.56 -12.62
C THR A 91 -5.95 12.36 -11.81
N ARG A 92 -6.48 11.14 -11.73
CA ARG A 92 -7.79 10.84 -11.11
C ARG A 92 -8.92 11.73 -11.67
N TYR A 93 -9.10 11.75 -12.99
CA TYR A 93 -10.13 12.60 -13.63
C TYR A 93 -11.58 12.23 -13.25
N ASP A 94 -11.81 10.98 -12.86
CA ASP A 94 -13.13 10.49 -12.50
C ASP A 94 -13.62 11.09 -11.17
N LYS A 95 -14.74 11.83 -11.23
CA LYS A 95 -15.39 12.40 -10.03
C LYS A 95 -16.04 11.35 -9.12
N LEU A 96 -16.45 10.21 -9.68
CA LEU A 96 -17.10 9.13 -8.95
C LEU A 96 -16.10 8.00 -8.68
N ALA A 97 -16.01 7.55 -7.43
CA ALA A 97 -15.12 6.47 -7.01
C ALA A 97 -15.36 5.18 -7.81
N ARG A 98 -16.63 4.85 -8.14
CA ARG A 98 -16.97 3.68 -8.96
C ARG A 98 -16.34 3.75 -10.37
N ASN A 99 -16.38 4.92 -11.01
CA ASN A 99 -15.85 5.09 -12.36
C ASN A 99 -14.32 5.02 -12.34
N TYR A 100 -13.69 5.63 -11.33
CA TYR A 100 -12.25 5.52 -11.12
C TYR A 100 -11.83 4.06 -10.89
N ALA A 101 -12.55 3.33 -10.03
CA ALA A 101 -12.29 1.92 -9.77
C ALA A 101 -12.40 1.07 -11.05
N SER A 102 -13.45 1.26 -11.84
CA SER A 102 -13.61 0.57 -13.13
C SER A 102 -12.46 0.89 -14.10
N ALA A 103 -12.03 2.16 -14.18
CA ALA A 103 -10.91 2.55 -15.04
C ALA A 103 -9.59 1.91 -14.58
N VAL A 104 -9.32 1.87 -13.27
CA VAL A 104 -8.14 1.19 -12.70
C VAL A 104 -8.18 -0.31 -12.98
N ALA A 105 -9.33 -0.96 -12.80
CA ALA A 105 -9.50 -2.38 -13.09
C ALA A 105 -9.24 -2.66 -14.58
N LEU A 106 -9.80 -1.86 -15.48
CA LEU A 106 -9.58 -1.99 -16.92
C LEU A 106 -8.10 -1.85 -17.30
N ALA A 107 -7.42 -0.83 -16.78
CA ALA A 107 -5.99 -0.65 -17.03
C ALA A 107 -5.15 -1.79 -16.46
N ALA A 108 -5.51 -2.32 -15.29
CA ALA A 108 -4.83 -3.47 -14.71
C ALA A 108 -4.94 -4.72 -15.61
N VAL A 109 -6.11 -4.98 -16.20
CA VAL A 109 -6.27 -6.07 -17.17
C VAL A 109 -5.38 -5.82 -18.39
N ILE A 110 -5.43 -4.63 -18.99
CA ILE A 110 -4.63 -4.32 -20.20
C ILE A 110 -3.13 -4.45 -19.94
N VAL A 111 -2.66 -4.06 -18.76
CA VAL A 111 -1.23 -4.01 -18.44
C VAL A 111 -0.67 -5.35 -17.99
N PHE A 112 -1.45 -6.16 -17.27
CA PHE A 112 -0.94 -7.35 -16.58
C PHE A 112 -1.51 -8.67 -17.11
N TRP A 113 -2.45 -8.65 -18.05
CA TRP A 113 -3.03 -9.86 -18.67
C TRP A 113 -2.46 -10.17 -20.06
N CYS A 114 -1.88 -9.19 -20.75
CA CYS A 114 -1.12 -9.40 -21.98
C CYS A 114 0.33 -9.82 -21.66
#